data_AF-A0A918KTV8-F1
#
_entry.id   AF-A0A918KTV8-F1
#
_cell.length_a   1.000
_cell.length_b   1.000
_cell.length_c   1.000
_cell.angle_alpha   90.00
_cell.angle_beta   90.00
_cell.angle_gamma   90.00
#
_symmetry.space_group_name_H-M   'P 1'
#
loop_
_entity.id
_entity.type
_entity.pdbx_description
1 polymer ?
#
loop_
_entity_poly.entity_id
_entity_poly.type
_entity_poly.pdbx_seq_one_letter_code
_entity_poly.pdbx_strand_id
1 'polypeptide(L)'
;MTKTKFMKGLLGATALTVLSTGTAFAQNNFTPADTPVSNTFTLDYNVGLVGQTQIENSATPTVFVVDRLVNVTVASTGGGDNLAPGTENAEVTFTVQNDGNDTHAYLLGLENEASPDFVLEAPTSTNVISYSGDEDGDGLISAAEAVVKVYDPADDTTWPVLAPDGNITVTVQQDIPTTANDGETADVYLYADTRDETDPTGTAIVGDDNATNETATVDNVLADLNGPASDGTNDGLADGAHSATGTYSVESAEVTATKDVFVLSDGPSPALYDCAAIPGTYTPPAPSTDAPVGPVANNGYNQPGACVEYFITVRNSGNADATGINLVDNLPEHLIFESMAVVGDLTGGTLSTIAPDTECDGTASTCNATLTGATLAGTADPLTPTEGHFVIRATIK
;
A
#
# COMPACT_ATOMS: atom_id res chain seq x y z
N MET A 1 56.52 25.75 5.90
CA MET A 1 55.13 25.90 6.37
C MET A 1 54.26 26.02 5.12
N THR A 2 54.08 24.99 4.31
CA THR A 2 53.47 23.66 4.54
C THR A 2 51.98 23.76 4.88
N LYS A 3 51.16 23.74 3.80
CA LYS A 3 49.83 23.09 3.61
C LYS A 3 48.68 23.54 4.56
N THR A 4 47.39 23.59 4.20
CA THR A 4 46.62 22.73 3.29
C THR A 4 45.30 23.42 2.89
N LYS A 5 44.79 23.01 1.73
CA LYS A 5 43.58 23.42 1.01
C LYS A 5 42.26 23.20 1.76
N PHE A 6 41.30 24.06 1.42
CA PHE A 6 39.84 23.87 1.56
C PHE A 6 39.40 22.46 1.11
N MET A 7 38.71 21.73 1.98
CA MET A 7 37.89 20.57 1.61
C MET A 7 36.44 21.04 1.45
N LYS A 8 35.94 20.90 0.22
CA LYS A 8 34.51 20.96 -0.11
C LYS A 8 33.85 19.70 0.42
N GLY A 9 32.82 19.86 1.26
CA GLY A 9 31.95 18.77 1.68
C GLY A 9 31.16 18.28 0.48
N LEU A 10 31.51 17.09 -0.01
CA LEU A 10 30.74 16.33 -0.99
C LEU A 10 29.90 15.33 -0.19
N LEU A 11 28.62 15.65 0.02
CA LEU A 11 27.60 14.72 0.46
C LEU A 11 27.34 13.75 -0.70
N GLY A 12 28.15 12.69 -0.78
CA GLY A 12 27.86 11.55 -1.62
C GLY A 12 26.83 10.68 -0.91
N ALA A 13 25.58 10.79 -1.34
CA ALA A 13 24.54 9.81 -1.01
C ALA A 13 25.01 8.45 -1.51
N THR A 14 25.47 7.62 -0.58
CA THR A 14 25.59 6.18 -0.82
C THR A 14 24.16 5.68 -0.89
N ALA A 15 23.74 5.28 -2.09
CA ALA A 15 22.54 4.48 -2.27
C ALA A 15 22.74 3.19 -1.45
N LEU A 16 22.17 3.18 -0.25
CA LEU A 16 21.96 1.98 0.52
C LEU A 16 20.86 1.23 -0.23
N THR A 17 21.25 0.41 -1.19
CA THR A 17 20.38 -0.66 -1.69
C THR A 17 19.98 -1.48 -0.48
N VAL A 18 18.77 -1.25 0.00
CA VAL A 18 18.05 -2.18 0.86
C VAL A 18 17.92 -3.45 0.02
N LEU A 19 18.86 -4.38 0.19
CA LEU A 19 18.51 -5.76 -0.03
C LEU A 19 17.43 -6.02 1.02
N SER A 20 16.22 -6.28 0.57
CA SER A 20 15.23 -7.00 1.35
C SER A 20 15.85 -8.35 1.69
N THR A 21 16.65 -8.38 2.75
CA THR A 21 16.95 -9.63 3.43
C THR A 21 15.60 -10.07 3.94
N GLY A 22 14.97 -11.01 3.22
CA GLY A 22 13.91 -11.81 3.80
C GLY A 22 14.41 -12.22 5.19
N THR A 23 13.65 -11.85 6.21
CA THR A 23 13.92 -12.31 7.56
C THR A 23 13.82 -13.83 7.49
N ALA A 24 14.96 -14.50 7.33
CA ALA A 24 15.02 -15.93 7.53
C ALA A 24 14.59 -16.14 8.99
N PHE A 25 13.35 -16.56 9.19
CA PHE A 25 12.87 -16.96 10.50
C PHE A 25 13.79 -18.09 10.95
N ALA A 26 14.41 -17.91 12.12
CA ALA A 26 15.25 -18.95 12.67
C ALA A 26 14.32 -20.10 13.05
N GLN A 27 14.33 -21.19 12.26
CA GLN A 27 13.56 -22.39 12.55
C GLN A 27 13.72 -22.76 14.01
N ASN A 28 12.61 -22.84 14.73
CA ASN A 28 12.65 -23.27 16.11
C ASN A 28 13.04 -24.75 16.13
N ASN A 29 14.08 -25.09 16.88
CA ASN A 29 14.50 -26.50 17.02
C ASN A 29 13.89 -27.09 18.30
N PHE A 30 12.59 -26.83 18.50
CA PHE A 30 11.88 -27.33 19.66
C PHE A 30 11.63 -28.83 19.54
N THR A 31 11.59 -29.50 20.69
CA THR A 31 11.15 -30.91 20.71
C THR A 31 9.64 -30.93 20.52
N PRO A 32 9.10 -31.75 19.59
CA PRO A 32 7.65 -31.81 19.38
C PRO A 32 6.88 -32.15 20.66
N ALA A 33 5.68 -31.62 20.80
CA ALA A 33 4.78 -31.98 21.89
C ALA A 33 4.52 -33.50 21.94
N ASP A 34 4.14 -34.01 23.12
CA ASP A 34 3.91 -35.45 23.39
C ASP A 34 5.14 -36.35 23.19
N THR A 35 6.33 -35.78 22.95
CA THR A 35 7.56 -36.57 22.84
C THR A 35 7.98 -37.09 24.23
N PRO A 36 8.07 -38.41 24.46
CA PRO A 36 8.53 -38.94 25.73
C PRO A 36 10.04 -38.76 25.89
N VAL A 37 10.45 -38.10 26.97
CA VAL A 37 11.85 -37.95 27.39
C VAL A 37 12.12 -38.93 28.53
N SER A 38 13.13 -39.78 28.34
CA SER A 38 13.50 -40.84 29.26
C SER A 38 14.91 -40.61 29.80
N ASN A 39 15.09 -40.71 31.12
CA ASN A 39 16.38 -40.56 31.78
C ASN A 39 16.68 -41.75 32.70
N THR A 40 17.94 -42.20 32.66
CA THR A 40 18.45 -43.29 33.49
C THR A 40 19.64 -42.83 34.32
N PHE A 41 19.89 -43.52 35.45
CA PHE A 41 21.07 -43.36 36.25
C PHE A 41 21.70 -44.71 36.57
N THR A 42 23.00 -44.69 36.81
CA THR A 42 23.73 -45.77 37.44
C THR A 42 24.49 -45.25 38.65
N LEU A 43 24.66 -46.10 39.66
CA LEU A 43 25.41 -45.80 40.88
C LEU A 43 26.32 -46.98 41.20
N ASP A 44 27.62 -46.72 41.08
CA ASP A 44 28.68 -47.62 41.53
C ASP A 44 29.21 -47.15 42.89
N TYR A 45 29.39 -48.08 43.83
CA TYR A 45 29.94 -47.76 45.14
C TYR A 45 30.75 -48.92 45.73
N ASN A 46 31.62 -48.60 46.67
CA ASN A 46 32.47 -49.56 47.37
C ASN A 46 32.11 -49.59 48.85
N VAL A 47 32.20 -50.77 49.46
CA VAL A 47 32.24 -50.93 50.92
C VAL A 47 33.68 -51.29 51.29
N GLY A 48 34.42 -50.31 51.80
CA GLY A 48 35.88 -50.41 51.92
C GLY A 48 36.54 -50.46 50.54
N LEU A 49 37.26 -51.55 50.24
CA LEU A 49 37.92 -51.76 48.93
C LEU A 49 37.13 -52.70 47.99
N VAL A 50 35.95 -53.18 48.40
CA VAL A 50 35.15 -54.14 47.62
C VAL A 50 34.03 -53.39 46.88
N GLY A 51 34.07 -53.42 45.55
CA GLY A 51 32.99 -52.90 44.71
C GLY A 51 31.69 -53.65 44.94
N GLN A 52 30.58 -52.92 44.99
CA GLN A 52 29.24 -53.49 45.17
C GLN A 52 28.55 -53.67 43.82
N THR A 53 27.42 -54.36 43.81
CA THR A 53 26.55 -54.43 42.63
C THR A 53 26.03 -53.03 42.29
N GLN A 54 26.11 -52.67 41.01
CA GLN A 54 25.63 -51.40 40.52
C GLN A 54 24.12 -51.26 40.77
N ILE A 55 23.70 -50.13 41.32
CA ILE A 55 22.29 -49.75 41.42
C ILE A 55 21.96 -48.94 40.17
N GLU A 56 20.91 -49.30 39.47
CA GLU A 56 20.48 -48.61 38.25
C GLU A 56 18.95 -48.62 38.13
N ASN A 57 18.41 -47.70 37.32
CA ASN A 57 17.00 -47.71 36.91
C ASN A 57 16.81 -47.98 35.42
N SER A 58 17.81 -48.54 34.72
CA SER A 58 17.77 -48.81 33.28
C SER A 58 16.55 -49.64 32.84
N ALA A 59 16.00 -50.49 33.72
CA ALA A 59 14.79 -51.29 33.46
C ALA A 59 13.46 -50.52 33.65
N THR A 60 13.48 -49.42 34.40
CA THR A 60 12.32 -48.55 34.69
C THR A 60 12.81 -47.10 34.72
N PRO A 61 13.13 -46.52 33.55
CA PRO A 61 13.62 -45.15 33.47
C PRO A 61 12.60 -44.15 34.02
N THR A 62 13.09 -42.99 34.45
CA THR A 62 12.21 -41.86 34.76
C THR A 62 11.79 -41.23 33.45
N VAL A 63 10.49 -41.10 33.21
CA VAL A 63 9.93 -40.59 31.95
C VAL A 63 9.08 -39.37 32.22
N PHE A 64 9.16 -38.39 31.33
CA PHE A 64 8.19 -37.32 31.20
C PHE A 64 7.82 -37.08 29.73
N VAL A 65 6.73 -36.39 29.43
CA VAL A 65 6.37 -35.96 28.07
C VAL A 65 6.63 -34.47 27.88
N VAL A 66 6.91 -34.05 26.64
CA VAL A 66 7.09 -32.63 26.31
C VAL A 66 5.73 -31.96 26.18
N ASP A 67 5.54 -30.88 26.92
CA ASP A 67 4.34 -30.03 26.86
C ASP A 67 4.19 -29.35 25.49
N ARG A 68 2.96 -28.94 25.20
CA ARG A 68 2.62 -28.19 24.00
C ARG A 68 2.82 -26.70 24.24
N LEU A 69 3.75 -26.12 23.51
CA LEU A 69 3.91 -24.68 23.39
C LEU A 69 3.01 -24.17 22.26
N VAL A 70 2.00 -23.38 22.61
CA VAL A 70 1.11 -22.70 21.67
C VAL A 70 1.58 -21.26 21.53
N ASN A 71 2.02 -20.90 20.34
CA ASN A 71 2.54 -19.57 20.07
C ASN A 71 2.29 -19.21 18.60
N VAL A 72 1.36 -18.29 18.36
CA VAL A 72 1.04 -17.81 17.04
C VAL A 72 1.51 -16.37 16.90
N THR A 73 2.08 -16.05 15.74
CA THR A 73 2.44 -14.68 15.38
C THR A 73 1.69 -14.27 14.13
N VAL A 74 1.01 -13.13 14.20
CA VAL A 74 0.43 -12.45 13.04
C VAL A 74 1.20 -11.16 12.80
N ALA A 75 1.56 -10.86 11.56
CA ALA A 75 2.26 -9.63 11.20
C ALA A 75 1.74 -9.06 9.88
N SER A 76 1.59 -7.74 9.79
CA SER A 76 1.23 -7.08 8.53
C SER A 76 2.43 -6.94 7.60
N THR A 77 2.19 -7.15 6.31
CA THR A 77 3.21 -7.01 5.25
C THR A 77 2.91 -5.87 4.27
N GLY A 78 1.79 -5.15 4.44
CA GLY A 78 1.42 -3.95 3.66
C GLY A 78 0.36 -4.21 2.58
N GLY A 79 0.28 -3.33 1.58
CA GLY A 79 -0.56 -3.50 0.39
C GLY A 79 -1.70 -2.48 0.22
N GLY A 80 -2.23 -1.93 1.33
CA GLY A 80 -3.37 -1.02 1.33
C GLY A 80 -3.04 0.46 1.07
N ASP A 81 -1.92 0.74 0.41
CA ASP A 81 -1.46 2.12 0.18
C ASP A 81 -1.92 2.67 -1.17
N ASN A 82 -2.08 4.00 -1.25
CA ASN A 82 -2.34 4.76 -2.48
C ASN A 82 -3.66 4.38 -3.18
N LEU A 83 -4.72 4.16 -2.41
CA LEU A 83 -6.01 3.72 -2.94
C LEU A 83 -6.88 4.93 -3.32
N ALA A 84 -7.56 4.87 -4.46
CA ALA A 84 -8.54 5.88 -4.82
C ALA A 84 -9.90 5.62 -4.14
N PRO A 85 -10.73 6.67 -3.93
CA PRO A 85 -12.13 6.48 -3.55
C PRO A 85 -12.88 5.61 -4.57
N GLY A 86 -13.60 4.59 -4.09
CA GLY A 86 -14.30 3.63 -4.95
C GLY A 86 -13.43 2.50 -5.50
N THR A 87 -12.17 2.34 -5.05
CA THR A 87 -11.39 1.14 -5.38
C THR A 87 -12.10 -0.11 -4.86
N GLU A 88 -12.36 -1.04 -5.78
CA GLU A 88 -12.92 -2.36 -5.48
C GLU A 88 -11.79 -3.37 -5.17
N ASN A 89 -12.02 -4.27 -4.21
CA ASN A 89 -11.13 -5.36 -3.79
C ASN A 89 -9.70 -4.87 -3.49
N ALA A 90 -9.57 -3.76 -2.76
CA ALA A 90 -8.29 -3.33 -2.23
C ALA A 90 -7.74 -4.41 -1.29
N GLU A 91 -6.43 -4.65 -1.34
CA GLU A 91 -5.78 -5.75 -0.62
C GLU A 91 -4.83 -5.25 0.46
N VAL A 92 -4.90 -5.85 1.65
CA VAL A 92 -3.83 -5.80 2.65
C VAL A 92 -3.38 -7.23 2.94
N THR A 93 -2.07 -7.42 3.06
CA THR A 93 -1.45 -8.73 3.28
C THR A 93 -0.85 -8.86 4.66
N PHE A 94 -0.87 -10.08 5.19
CA PHE A 94 -0.35 -10.46 6.49
C PHE A 94 0.41 -11.78 6.38
N THR A 95 1.24 -12.08 7.37
CA THR A 95 1.78 -13.41 7.63
C THR A 95 1.16 -13.96 8.90
N VAL A 96 0.83 -15.25 8.91
CA VAL A 96 0.47 -16.01 10.11
C VAL A 96 1.48 -17.15 10.24
N GLN A 97 2.10 -17.27 11.41
CA GLN A 97 3.16 -18.25 11.68
C GLN A 97 2.89 -19.00 12.99
N ASN A 98 3.17 -20.31 12.95
CA ASN A 98 3.19 -21.16 14.13
C ASN A 98 4.62 -21.20 14.73
N ASP A 99 4.85 -20.44 15.79
CA ASP A 99 6.10 -20.42 16.55
C ASP A 99 6.12 -21.45 17.70
N GLY A 100 5.10 -22.32 17.74
CA GLY A 100 4.95 -23.40 18.70
C GLY A 100 5.77 -24.66 18.36
N ASN A 101 5.53 -25.73 19.12
CA ASN A 101 6.18 -27.03 18.93
C ASN A 101 5.21 -28.16 18.54
N ASP A 102 3.97 -27.83 18.20
CA ASP A 102 2.98 -28.80 17.71
C ASP A 102 2.27 -28.26 16.46
N THR A 103 1.54 -29.13 15.75
CA THR A 103 0.74 -28.73 14.59
C THR A 103 -0.60 -28.16 15.04
N HIS A 104 -1.04 -27.05 14.45
CA HIS A 104 -2.30 -26.39 14.82
C HIS A 104 -3.11 -25.99 13.59
N ALA A 105 -4.43 -25.96 13.74
CA ALA A 105 -5.32 -25.23 12.84
C ALA A 105 -5.48 -23.78 13.32
N TYR A 106 -5.81 -22.86 12.41
CA TYR A 106 -6.07 -21.47 12.79
C TYR A 106 -7.42 -20.99 12.28
N LEU A 107 -8.25 -20.49 13.19
CA LEU A 107 -9.41 -19.69 12.85
C LEU A 107 -8.92 -18.27 12.54
N LEU A 108 -9.17 -17.79 11.32
CA LEU A 108 -8.86 -16.43 10.92
C LEU A 108 -10.12 -15.57 11.02
N GLY A 109 -9.98 -14.38 11.58
CA GLY A 109 -11.06 -13.42 11.63
C GLY A 109 -10.59 -11.99 11.44
N LEU A 110 -11.56 -11.12 11.18
CA LEU A 110 -11.34 -9.70 10.95
C LEU A 110 -12.18 -8.89 11.92
N GLU A 111 -11.51 -7.95 12.56
CA GLU A 111 -12.12 -6.88 13.33
C GLU A 111 -11.80 -5.56 12.64
N ASN A 112 -12.80 -4.71 12.44
CA ASN A 112 -12.56 -3.37 11.92
C ASN A 112 -12.24 -2.43 13.10
N GLU A 113 -11.41 -1.43 12.85
CA GLU A 113 -11.23 -0.34 13.80
C GLU A 113 -12.58 0.28 14.21
N ALA A 114 -12.73 0.61 15.48
CA ALA A 114 -13.99 1.10 16.03
C ALA A 114 -14.34 2.54 15.57
N SER A 115 -13.34 3.33 15.15
CA SER A 115 -13.51 4.73 14.74
C SER A 115 -12.52 5.13 13.65
N PRO A 116 -12.63 4.51 12.44
CA PRO A 116 -11.79 4.85 11.31
C PRO A 116 -12.21 6.19 10.68
N ASP A 117 -11.37 6.77 9.83
CA ASP A 117 -11.73 8.00 9.08
C ASP A 117 -12.87 7.73 8.09
N PHE A 118 -12.90 6.53 7.50
CA PHE A 118 -14.00 6.03 6.67
C PHE A 118 -14.33 4.57 6.99
N VAL A 119 -15.55 4.13 6.67
CA VAL A 119 -15.99 2.75 6.90
C VAL A 119 -15.71 1.91 5.64
N LEU A 120 -14.90 0.86 5.81
CA LEU A 120 -14.64 -0.13 4.75
C LEU A 120 -15.94 -0.85 4.35
N GLU A 121 -16.07 -1.13 3.05
CA GLU A 121 -17.21 -1.84 2.49
C GLU A 121 -16.83 -3.29 2.18
N ALA A 122 -17.81 -4.20 2.27
CA ALA A 122 -17.58 -5.60 1.93
C ALA A 122 -17.11 -5.70 0.47
N PRO A 123 -16.08 -6.53 0.18
CA PRO A 123 -15.53 -6.60 -1.16
C PRO A 123 -16.56 -7.06 -2.17
N THR A 124 -16.45 -6.58 -3.42
CA THR A 124 -17.24 -7.11 -4.53
C THR A 124 -16.90 -8.58 -4.86
N SER A 125 -15.71 -9.06 -4.48
CA SER A 125 -15.35 -10.47 -4.51
C SER A 125 -16.13 -11.27 -3.45
N THR A 126 -16.33 -12.57 -3.67
CA THR A 126 -17.04 -13.40 -2.70
C THR A 126 -16.23 -13.72 -1.45
N ASN A 127 -14.92 -13.44 -1.45
CA ASN A 127 -13.98 -13.94 -0.45
C ASN A 127 -13.22 -12.78 0.18
N VAL A 128 -13.52 -12.49 1.44
CA VAL A 128 -12.85 -11.44 2.21
C VAL A 128 -11.43 -11.84 2.59
N ILE A 129 -11.21 -13.11 2.91
CA ILE A 129 -9.92 -13.65 3.32
C ILE A 129 -9.52 -14.76 2.34
N SER A 130 -8.26 -14.76 1.93
CA SER A 130 -7.61 -15.85 1.21
C SER A 130 -6.19 -16.01 1.69
N TYR A 131 -5.56 -17.16 1.43
CA TYR A 131 -4.17 -17.39 1.85
C TYR A 131 -3.40 -18.29 0.90
N SER A 132 -2.08 -18.21 0.94
CA SER A 132 -1.15 -19.12 0.27
C SER A 132 -0.13 -19.63 1.28
N GLY A 133 0.24 -20.91 1.19
CA GLY A 133 1.13 -21.55 2.17
C GLY A 133 2.54 -21.72 1.65
N ASP A 134 3.49 -21.64 2.57
CA ASP A 134 4.89 -22.02 2.37
C ASP A 134 4.98 -23.56 2.48
N GLU A 135 5.02 -24.25 1.34
CA GLU A 135 4.95 -25.72 1.30
C GLU A 135 6.33 -26.37 1.52
N ASP A 136 7.42 -25.64 1.26
CA ASP A 136 8.78 -26.12 1.48
C ASP A 136 9.40 -25.69 2.82
N GLY A 137 8.73 -24.79 3.55
CA GLY A 137 9.07 -24.39 4.91
C GLY A 137 10.34 -23.55 4.99
N ASP A 138 10.70 -22.85 3.91
CA ASP A 138 11.90 -22.01 3.84
C ASP A 138 11.69 -20.57 4.35
N GLY A 139 10.45 -20.24 4.74
CA GLY A 139 10.05 -18.93 5.23
C GLY A 139 9.69 -17.94 4.11
N LEU A 140 9.60 -18.37 2.85
CA LEU A 140 9.29 -17.54 1.69
C LEU A 140 8.23 -18.19 0.81
N ILE A 141 7.22 -17.42 0.37
CA ILE A 141 6.28 -17.91 -0.64
C ILE A 141 6.91 -17.81 -2.03
N SER A 142 7.31 -18.95 -2.59
CA SER A 142 7.75 -19.02 -3.99
C SER A 142 6.58 -18.86 -4.96
N ALA A 143 6.90 -18.60 -6.23
CA ALA A 143 5.87 -18.55 -7.29
C ALA A 143 5.12 -19.89 -7.47
N ALA A 144 5.68 -21.01 -7.01
CA ALA A 144 5.02 -22.31 -7.03
C ALA A 144 4.02 -22.48 -5.86
N GLU A 145 4.24 -21.76 -4.76
CA GLU A 145 3.48 -21.79 -3.51
C GLU A 145 2.40 -20.70 -3.42
N ALA A 146 2.45 -19.72 -4.32
CA ALA A 146 1.45 -18.67 -4.49
C ALA A 146 0.08 -19.19 -5.01
N VAL A 147 -0.28 -20.45 -4.72
CA VAL A 147 -1.60 -21.02 -5.00
C VAL A 147 -2.57 -20.51 -3.94
N VAL A 148 -3.45 -19.60 -4.36
CA VAL A 148 -4.45 -18.98 -3.49
C VAL A 148 -5.51 -20.00 -3.07
N LYS A 149 -5.66 -20.17 -1.75
CA LYS A 149 -6.70 -20.93 -1.07
C LYS A 149 -7.75 -19.96 -0.55
N VAL A 150 -9.02 -20.29 -0.80
CA VAL A 150 -10.15 -19.52 -0.27
C VAL A 150 -10.38 -19.94 1.17
N TYR A 151 -10.58 -18.96 2.05
CA TYR A 151 -10.91 -19.19 3.45
C TYR A 151 -12.42 -18.99 3.69
N ASP A 152 -13.05 -19.94 4.38
CA ASP A 152 -14.42 -19.84 4.88
C ASP A 152 -14.47 -20.23 6.37
N PRO A 153 -14.78 -19.29 7.28
CA PRO A 153 -14.86 -19.60 8.72
C PRO A 153 -15.98 -20.60 9.05
N ALA A 154 -16.93 -20.86 8.15
CA ALA A 154 -17.98 -21.86 8.33
C ALA A 154 -17.61 -23.27 7.82
N ASP A 155 -16.50 -23.42 7.10
CA ASP A 155 -15.99 -24.69 6.56
C ASP A 155 -14.55 -24.92 7.05
N ASP A 156 -14.40 -25.74 8.08
CA ASP A 156 -13.11 -26.06 8.72
C ASP A 156 -12.11 -26.72 7.78
N THR A 157 -12.56 -27.33 6.68
CA THR A 157 -11.66 -27.90 5.66
C THR A 157 -10.87 -26.84 4.90
N THR A 158 -11.27 -25.57 5.03
CA THR A 158 -10.59 -24.41 4.45
C THR A 158 -9.64 -23.72 5.43
N TRP A 159 -9.58 -24.15 6.68
CA TRP A 159 -8.74 -23.49 7.68
C TRP A 159 -7.28 -23.88 7.47
N PRO A 160 -6.34 -22.93 7.61
CA PRO A 160 -4.92 -23.25 7.52
C PRO A 160 -4.50 -24.14 8.69
N VAL A 161 -3.78 -25.22 8.38
CA VAL A 161 -3.14 -26.10 9.34
C VAL A 161 -1.63 -25.97 9.16
N LEU A 162 -0.93 -25.53 10.20
CA LEU A 162 0.50 -25.25 10.16
C LEU A 162 1.23 -26.16 11.14
N ALA A 163 2.22 -26.90 10.63
CA ALA A 163 3.23 -27.56 11.45
C ALA A 163 4.06 -26.51 12.21
N PRO A 164 4.88 -26.91 13.21
CA PRO A 164 5.87 -26.03 13.81
C PRO A 164 6.72 -25.31 12.76
N ASP A 165 6.93 -24.01 12.95
CA ASP A 165 7.58 -23.07 12.02
C ASP A 165 6.86 -22.85 10.67
N GLY A 166 5.71 -23.50 10.46
CA GLY A 166 4.89 -23.30 9.27
C GLY A 166 4.33 -21.88 9.23
N ASN A 167 4.28 -21.29 8.04
CA ASN A 167 3.74 -19.96 7.81
C ASN A 167 2.86 -19.90 6.55
N ILE A 168 1.96 -18.92 6.54
CA ILE A 168 1.12 -18.57 5.38
C ILE A 168 1.17 -17.06 5.16
N THR A 169 0.97 -16.65 3.91
CA THR A 169 0.58 -15.27 3.60
C THR A 169 -0.94 -15.22 3.49
N VAL A 170 -1.57 -14.30 4.22
CA VAL A 170 -3.02 -14.05 4.22
C VAL A 170 -3.29 -12.73 3.51
N THR A 171 -4.22 -12.73 2.57
CA THR A 171 -4.70 -11.52 1.89
C THR A 171 -6.12 -11.22 2.36
N VAL A 172 -6.34 -9.98 2.79
CA VAL A 172 -7.64 -9.44 3.17
C VAL A 172 -8.08 -8.46 2.09
N GLN A 173 -9.31 -8.62 1.60
CA GLN A 173 -9.92 -7.75 0.60
C GLN A 173 -11.06 -6.92 1.21
N GLN A 174 -11.08 -5.63 0.91
CA GLN A 174 -12.16 -4.70 1.24
C GLN A 174 -12.36 -3.69 0.10
N ASP A 175 -13.55 -3.09 0.02
CA ASP A 175 -13.83 -2.00 -0.91
C ASP A 175 -13.66 -0.64 -0.20
N ILE A 176 -13.12 0.34 -0.91
CA ILE A 176 -12.99 1.73 -0.44
C ILE A 176 -14.24 2.51 -0.83
N PRO A 177 -14.98 3.13 0.11
CA PRO A 177 -16.19 3.85 -0.22
C PRO A 177 -15.88 5.06 -1.12
N THR A 178 -16.78 5.36 -2.06
CA THR A 178 -16.65 6.54 -2.94
C THR A 178 -16.68 7.88 -2.20
N THR A 179 -17.04 7.88 -0.92
CA THR A 179 -17.07 9.07 -0.05
C THR A 179 -15.80 9.28 0.75
N ALA A 180 -14.83 8.37 0.68
CA ALA A 180 -13.53 8.57 1.33
C ALA A 180 -12.81 9.77 0.69
N ASN A 181 -12.13 10.55 1.52
CA ASN A 181 -11.40 11.74 1.11
C ASN A 181 -9.88 11.50 1.10
N ASP A 182 -9.17 12.44 0.49
CA ASP A 182 -7.72 12.40 0.39
C ASP A 182 -7.05 12.36 1.77
N GLY A 183 -6.11 11.41 1.95
CA GLY A 183 -5.35 11.25 3.19
C GLY A 183 -6.10 10.58 4.34
N GLU A 184 -7.33 10.13 4.14
CA GLU A 184 -8.07 9.35 5.14
C GLU A 184 -7.58 7.89 5.21
N THR A 185 -7.70 7.29 6.39
CA THR A 185 -7.28 5.92 6.66
C THR A 185 -8.36 5.09 7.35
N ALA A 186 -8.34 3.77 7.11
CA ALA A 186 -9.16 2.81 7.83
C ALA A 186 -8.35 1.55 8.15
N ASP A 187 -8.35 1.15 9.41
CA ASP A 187 -7.63 -0.03 9.88
C ASP A 187 -8.52 -1.26 10.03
N VAL A 188 -7.93 -2.42 9.77
CA VAL A 188 -8.46 -3.74 10.11
C VAL A 188 -7.45 -4.50 10.97
N TYR A 189 -7.94 -5.35 11.86
CA TYR A 189 -7.14 -6.27 12.65
C TYR A 189 -7.43 -7.68 12.16
N LEU A 190 -6.44 -8.31 11.52
CA LEU A 190 -6.48 -9.74 11.25
C LEU A 190 -6.02 -10.45 12.51
N TYR A 191 -6.87 -11.31 13.07
CA TYR A 191 -6.50 -12.18 14.18
C TYR A 191 -6.49 -13.65 13.74
N ALA A 192 -5.59 -14.42 14.34
CA ALA A 192 -5.50 -15.86 14.19
C ALA A 192 -5.62 -16.50 15.57
N ASP A 193 -6.63 -17.34 15.75
CA ASP A 193 -6.90 -18.05 16.99
C ASP A 193 -6.54 -19.55 16.82
N THR A 194 -5.72 -20.06 17.73
CA THR A 194 -5.13 -21.42 17.64
C THR A 194 -6.16 -22.48 18.01
N ARG A 195 -6.29 -23.49 17.14
CA ARG A 195 -7.28 -24.57 17.22
C ARG A 195 -6.60 -25.92 17.11
N ASP A 196 -7.22 -26.94 17.73
CA ASP A 196 -6.81 -28.33 17.58
C ASP A 196 -7.01 -28.74 16.10
N GLU A 197 -5.99 -29.32 15.48
CA GLU A 197 -6.01 -29.71 14.07
C GLU A 197 -6.95 -30.90 13.79
N THR A 198 -7.28 -31.68 14.82
CA THR A 198 -8.19 -32.83 14.74
C THR A 198 -9.65 -32.46 14.99
N ASP A 199 -9.90 -31.32 15.65
CA ASP A 199 -11.23 -30.72 15.82
C ASP A 199 -11.16 -29.18 15.73
N PRO A 200 -10.92 -28.60 14.53
CA PRO A 200 -10.73 -27.16 14.40
C PRO A 200 -11.96 -26.35 14.85
N THR A 201 -13.17 -26.89 14.63
CA THR A 201 -14.43 -26.25 15.04
C THR A 201 -14.69 -26.29 16.56
N GLY A 202 -13.85 -27.01 17.31
CA GLY A 202 -13.88 -27.08 18.76
C GLY A 202 -13.59 -25.75 19.43
N THR A 203 -13.45 -25.74 20.75
CA THR A 203 -13.05 -24.53 21.49
C THR A 203 -11.60 -24.14 21.15
N ALA A 204 -11.28 -22.85 21.24
CA ALA A 204 -9.90 -22.36 21.21
C ALA A 204 -9.03 -23.13 22.22
N ILE A 205 -7.76 -23.34 21.87
CA ILE A 205 -6.81 -23.97 22.78
C ILE A 205 -6.57 -23.02 23.95
N VAL A 206 -6.83 -23.50 25.17
CA VAL A 206 -6.55 -22.76 26.41
C VAL A 206 -5.36 -23.39 27.12
N GLY A 207 -4.62 -22.55 27.85
CA GLY A 207 -3.54 -23.01 28.71
C GLY A 207 -4.08 -23.85 29.87
N ASP A 208 -3.36 -24.91 30.21
CA ASP A 208 -3.73 -25.77 31.32
C ASP A 208 -3.40 -25.08 32.66
N ASP A 209 -4.38 -25.01 33.57
CA ASP A 209 -4.24 -24.46 34.93
C ASP A 209 -4.13 -25.61 35.96
N ASN A 210 -3.14 -26.47 35.75
CA ASN A 210 -2.92 -27.60 36.65
C ASN A 210 -2.11 -27.11 37.85
N ALA A 211 -2.67 -27.21 39.06
CA ALA A 211 -1.99 -26.83 40.31
C ALA A 211 -0.72 -27.66 40.60
N THR A 212 -0.54 -28.76 39.88
CA THR A 212 0.63 -29.63 39.92
C THR A 212 1.03 -30.02 38.50
N ASN A 213 2.27 -29.76 38.09
CA ASN A 213 2.78 -30.23 36.79
C ASN A 213 2.87 -31.77 36.84
N GLU A 214 2.07 -32.43 36.00
CA GLU A 214 2.05 -33.88 35.85
C GLU A 214 2.98 -34.31 34.73
N THR A 215 4.11 -34.95 35.07
CA THR A 215 5.13 -35.32 34.08
C THR A 215 4.65 -36.31 33.01
N ALA A 216 3.47 -36.93 33.13
CA ALA A 216 2.98 -37.97 32.24
C ALA A 216 1.83 -37.53 31.32
N THR A 217 1.41 -36.27 31.40
CA THR A 217 0.38 -35.67 30.54
C THR A 217 0.98 -34.48 29.82
N VAL A 218 0.48 -34.19 28.62
CA VAL A 218 0.87 -33.01 27.86
C VAL A 218 0.00 -31.86 28.32
N ASP A 219 0.63 -30.80 28.83
CA ASP A 219 -0.04 -29.55 29.16
C ASP A 219 0.08 -28.54 28.00
N ASN A 220 -0.92 -27.69 27.83
CA ASN A 220 -0.87 -26.53 26.93
C ASN A 220 -0.26 -25.32 27.64
N VAL A 221 0.79 -24.76 27.05
CA VAL A 221 1.47 -23.55 27.51
C VAL A 221 1.33 -22.47 26.45
N LEU A 222 0.56 -21.43 26.74
CA LEU A 222 0.34 -20.30 25.85
C LEU A 222 1.50 -19.30 25.96
N ALA A 223 2.04 -18.87 24.83
CA ALA A 223 3.21 -17.98 24.76
C ALA A 223 3.11 -16.89 23.69
N ASP A 224 1.94 -16.77 23.04
CA ASP A 224 1.60 -15.65 22.17
C ASP A 224 1.74 -14.31 22.91
N LEU A 225 2.03 -13.28 22.12
CA LEU A 225 2.06 -11.90 22.59
C LEU A 225 0.68 -11.28 22.46
N ASN A 226 0.47 -10.15 23.13
CA ASN A 226 -0.70 -9.33 22.90
C ASN A 226 -0.50 -8.48 21.63
N GLY A 227 -1.53 -8.36 20.79
CA GLY A 227 -1.57 -7.47 19.64
C GLY A 227 -2.72 -6.46 19.68
N PRO A 228 -3.10 -5.87 18.52
CA PRO A 228 -3.93 -4.66 18.45
C PRO A 228 -5.45 -4.86 18.44
N ALA A 229 -5.98 -6.08 18.21
CA ALA A 229 -7.43 -6.32 18.19
C ALA A 229 -8.08 -5.87 19.51
N SER A 230 -9.20 -5.16 19.42
CA SER A 230 -9.67 -4.29 20.52
C SER A 230 -10.63 -4.99 21.49
N ASP A 231 -11.14 -6.17 21.12
CA ASP A 231 -11.72 -7.06 22.10
C ASP A 231 -10.60 -7.86 22.79
N GLY A 232 -10.49 -7.72 24.11
CA GLY A 232 -9.52 -8.48 24.91
C GLY A 232 -9.85 -9.98 25.00
N THR A 233 -10.55 -10.54 24.02
CA THR A 233 -10.89 -11.96 23.87
C THR A 233 -10.35 -12.59 22.58
N ASN A 234 -9.90 -11.79 21.60
CA ASN A 234 -9.35 -12.27 20.32
C ASN A 234 -7.82 -12.12 20.23
N ASP A 235 -7.18 -11.45 21.19
CA ASP A 235 -5.73 -11.15 21.19
C ASP A 235 -5.22 -10.58 22.54
N GLY A 236 -5.56 -11.24 23.63
CA GLY A 236 -4.99 -11.00 24.95
C GLY A 236 -3.63 -11.67 25.12
N LEU A 237 -2.83 -11.22 26.09
CA LEU A 237 -1.54 -11.87 26.38
C LEU A 237 -1.74 -13.35 26.79
N ALA A 238 -1.07 -14.26 26.06
CA ALA A 238 -1.06 -15.70 26.34
C ALA A 238 -2.47 -16.28 26.38
N ASP A 239 -3.27 -15.99 25.35
CA ASP A 239 -4.64 -16.49 25.18
C ASP A 239 -4.80 -17.47 24.00
N GLY A 240 -3.71 -17.79 23.32
CA GLY A 240 -3.69 -18.70 22.17
C GLY A 240 -4.04 -18.02 20.85
N ALA A 241 -4.22 -16.70 20.83
CA ALA A 241 -4.46 -15.91 19.64
C ALA A 241 -3.45 -14.76 19.50
N HIS A 242 -3.32 -14.24 18.29
CA HIS A 242 -2.53 -13.03 18.02
C HIS A 242 -3.15 -12.28 16.85
N SER A 243 -3.01 -10.96 16.81
CA SER A 243 -3.47 -10.13 15.69
C SER A 243 -2.43 -9.13 15.21
N ALA A 244 -2.68 -8.53 14.05
CA ALA A 244 -1.91 -7.40 13.54
C ALA A 244 -2.81 -6.42 12.80
N THR A 245 -2.39 -5.16 12.77
CA THR A 245 -3.08 -4.07 12.06
C THR A 245 -2.69 -4.05 10.59
N GLY A 246 -3.69 -4.03 9.72
CA GLY A 246 -3.57 -3.65 8.32
C GLY A 246 -4.28 -2.33 8.06
N THR A 247 -3.67 -1.45 7.27
CA THR A 247 -4.18 -0.11 7.01
C THR A 247 -4.52 0.06 5.54
N TYR A 248 -5.70 0.59 5.27
CA TYR A 248 -6.10 1.11 3.96
C TYR A 248 -5.97 2.63 3.98
N SER A 249 -5.15 3.19 3.10
CA SER A 249 -4.94 4.64 2.98
C SER A 249 -5.39 5.16 1.63
N VAL A 250 -6.10 6.29 1.65
CA VAL A 250 -6.65 6.90 0.45
C VAL A 250 -5.74 7.99 -0.07
N GLU A 251 -5.37 7.86 -1.34
CA GLU A 251 -4.72 8.90 -2.13
C GLU A 251 -5.58 9.20 -3.36
N SER A 252 -5.87 10.46 -3.59
CA SER A 252 -6.76 10.91 -4.65
C SER A 252 -6.24 12.17 -5.32
N ALA A 253 -6.58 12.31 -6.59
CA ALA A 253 -6.31 13.56 -7.31
C ALA A 253 -7.47 14.53 -7.09
N GLU A 254 -7.18 15.73 -6.59
CA GLU A 254 -8.16 16.81 -6.46
C GLU A 254 -7.97 17.81 -7.61
N VAL A 255 -8.66 17.55 -8.73
CA VAL A 255 -8.44 18.30 -9.98
C VAL A 255 -9.46 19.42 -10.16
N THR A 256 -8.98 20.62 -10.44
CA THR A 256 -9.79 21.75 -10.90
C THR A 256 -9.28 22.30 -12.22
N ALA A 257 -10.16 22.91 -13.01
CA ALA A 257 -9.79 23.55 -14.27
C ALA A 257 -10.46 24.92 -14.41
N THR A 258 -9.71 25.89 -14.94
CA THR A 258 -10.18 27.24 -15.25
C THR A 258 -9.75 27.62 -16.66
N LYS A 259 -10.46 28.55 -17.30
CA LYS A 259 -10.14 29.03 -18.64
C LYS A 259 -10.18 30.55 -18.65
N ASP A 260 -9.06 31.15 -19.02
CA ASP A 260 -8.91 32.58 -19.25
C ASP A 260 -8.70 32.89 -20.73
N VAL A 261 -8.91 34.16 -21.09
CA VAL A 261 -8.61 34.68 -22.43
C VAL A 261 -7.81 35.97 -22.33
N PHE A 262 -6.76 36.06 -23.16
CA PHE A 262 -5.86 37.20 -23.22
C PHE A 262 -5.75 37.71 -24.66
N VAL A 263 -5.62 39.02 -24.83
CA VAL A 263 -5.27 39.62 -26.13
C VAL A 263 -3.76 39.87 -26.15
N LEU A 264 -3.03 39.13 -26.99
CA LEU A 264 -1.57 39.21 -27.09
C LEU A 264 -1.09 40.35 -27.99
N SER A 265 -1.87 40.68 -29.01
CA SER A 265 -1.62 41.81 -29.91
C SER A 265 -2.93 42.32 -30.51
N ASP A 266 -3.03 43.63 -30.70
CA ASP A 266 -4.22 44.30 -31.24
C ASP A 266 -4.14 44.55 -32.76
N GLY A 267 -3.15 44.06 -33.49
CA GLY A 267 -3.20 44.15 -34.97
C GLY A 267 -1.90 43.84 -35.72
N PRO A 268 -1.93 43.98 -37.07
CA PRO A 268 -0.87 43.50 -37.96
C PRO A 268 0.30 44.49 -38.12
N SER A 269 1.08 44.82 -37.06
CA SER A 269 2.42 45.45 -37.18
C SER A 269 3.17 45.61 -35.85
N PRO A 270 4.52 45.66 -35.87
CA PRO A 270 5.42 44.56 -36.13
C PRO A 270 5.59 43.69 -34.86
N ALA A 271 5.24 42.40 -34.97
CA ALA A 271 5.93 41.28 -34.34
C ALA A 271 6.48 41.44 -32.91
N LEU A 272 5.76 42.07 -31.97
CA LEU A 272 6.13 41.86 -30.56
C LEU A 272 5.79 40.42 -30.15
N TYR A 273 4.73 39.85 -30.74
CA TYR A 273 4.30 38.47 -30.54
C TYR A 273 3.90 37.83 -31.87
N ASP A 274 4.56 36.72 -32.19
CA ASP A 274 4.14 35.81 -33.25
C ASP A 274 2.94 35.00 -32.72
N CYS A 275 1.77 35.18 -33.36
CA CYS A 275 0.54 34.49 -32.93
C CYS A 275 0.68 32.97 -33.06
N ALA A 276 1.50 32.49 -33.99
CA ALA A 276 1.75 31.06 -34.19
C ALA A 276 2.67 30.46 -33.12
N ALA A 277 3.58 31.23 -32.52
CA ALA A 277 4.61 30.69 -31.63
C ALA A 277 4.21 30.75 -30.14
N ILE A 278 3.91 29.59 -29.54
CA ILE A 278 3.74 29.45 -28.09
C ILE A 278 5.10 29.08 -27.46
N PRO A 279 5.69 29.92 -26.58
CA PRO A 279 6.96 29.61 -25.91
C PRO A 279 6.82 28.43 -24.93
N GLY A 280 7.85 27.57 -24.86
CA GLY A 280 7.83 26.39 -23.97
C GLY A 280 7.91 26.68 -22.47
N THR A 281 8.43 27.85 -22.07
CA THR A 281 8.28 28.37 -20.70
C THR A 281 7.29 29.53 -20.75
N TYR A 282 6.12 29.35 -20.18
CA TYR A 282 5.02 30.28 -20.31
C TYR A 282 4.51 30.72 -18.94
N THR A 283 4.39 32.04 -18.75
CA THR A 283 3.66 32.63 -17.62
C THR A 283 2.52 33.43 -18.24
N PRO A 284 1.26 33.19 -17.86
CA PRO A 284 0.13 33.89 -18.45
C PRO A 284 0.23 35.42 -18.23
N PRO A 285 -0.29 36.24 -19.16
CA PRO A 285 -0.37 37.70 -19.01
C PRO A 285 -1.11 38.07 -17.73
N ALA A 286 -0.53 38.96 -16.90
CA ALA A 286 -1.21 39.42 -15.70
C ALA A 286 -2.44 40.29 -16.05
N PRO A 287 -3.58 40.16 -15.31
CA PRO A 287 -4.69 41.10 -15.41
C PRO A 287 -4.22 42.54 -15.18
N SER A 288 -4.60 43.45 -16.07
CA SER A 288 -3.86 44.67 -16.39
C SER A 288 -4.01 45.86 -15.43
N THR A 289 -4.27 45.67 -14.14
CA THR A 289 -4.23 46.81 -13.19
C THR A 289 -2.86 47.10 -12.59
N ASP A 290 -1.88 46.17 -12.65
CA ASP A 290 -0.63 46.28 -11.86
C ASP A 290 0.66 45.85 -12.57
N ALA A 291 0.83 46.02 -13.88
CA ALA A 291 2.10 45.65 -14.55
C ALA A 291 3.07 46.84 -14.82
N PRO A 292 3.99 47.17 -13.90
CA PRO A 292 5.21 47.89 -14.25
C PRO A 292 6.29 46.89 -14.71
N VAL A 293 6.55 46.86 -16.02
CA VAL A 293 7.77 46.28 -16.63
C VAL A 293 8.00 44.77 -16.33
N GLY A 294 7.16 43.90 -16.92
CA GLY A 294 7.21 42.42 -16.96
C GLY A 294 5.99 41.86 -17.73
N PRO A 295 5.98 40.60 -18.25
CA PRO A 295 5.53 40.25 -19.61
C PRO A 295 4.04 40.48 -19.92
N VAL A 296 3.77 40.81 -21.19
CA VAL A 296 2.50 41.06 -21.91
C VAL A 296 1.37 41.70 -21.07
N ALA A 297 1.11 42.99 -21.27
CA ALA A 297 -0.10 43.59 -20.72
C ALA A 297 -1.33 43.06 -21.47
N ASN A 298 -2.32 42.49 -20.75
CA ASN A 298 -3.65 42.20 -21.30
C ASN A 298 -4.46 43.50 -21.47
N ASN A 299 -4.02 44.37 -22.38
CA ASN A 299 -4.64 45.66 -22.66
C ASN A 299 -4.91 45.90 -24.15
N GLY A 300 -4.70 44.88 -24.99
CA GLY A 300 -5.07 44.92 -26.40
C GLY A 300 -6.58 44.90 -26.59
N TYR A 301 -7.05 45.50 -27.67
CA TYR A 301 -8.47 45.46 -28.05
C TYR A 301 -8.79 44.20 -28.85
N ASN A 302 -9.94 43.58 -28.57
CA ASN A 302 -10.49 42.43 -29.31
C ASN A 302 -11.04 42.89 -30.68
N GLN A 303 -10.17 43.39 -31.56
CA GLN A 303 -10.53 43.83 -32.91
C GLN A 303 -10.18 42.78 -33.97
N PRO A 304 -10.78 42.82 -35.17
CA PRO A 304 -10.35 41.99 -36.29
C PRO A 304 -8.85 42.08 -36.53
N GLY A 305 -8.20 40.94 -36.68
CA GLY A 305 -6.75 40.78 -36.79
C GLY A 305 -5.99 40.73 -35.46
N ALA A 306 -6.67 40.84 -34.31
CA ALA A 306 -6.04 40.68 -33.00
C ALA A 306 -5.76 39.20 -32.68
N CYS A 307 -4.62 38.92 -32.06
CA CYS A 307 -4.24 37.59 -31.59
C CYS A 307 -4.79 37.38 -30.18
N VAL A 308 -5.66 36.38 -30.02
CA VAL A 308 -6.17 35.94 -28.73
C VAL A 308 -5.51 34.64 -28.30
N GLU A 309 -5.34 34.49 -27.01
CA GLU A 309 -4.89 33.27 -26.38
C GLU A 309 -5.91 32.80 -25.35
N TYR A 310 -6.35 31.57 -25.50
CA TYR A 310 -7.07 30.84 -24.47
C TYR A 310 -6.07 30.07 -23.62
N PHE A 311 -6.18 30.26 -22.31
CA PHE A 311 -5.28 29.66 -21.34
C PHE A 311 -6.10 28.82 -20.36
N ILE A 312 -6.07 27.50 -20.54
CA ILE A 312 -6.77 26.57 -19.66
C ILE A 312 -5.77 26.09 -18.62
N THR A 313 -5.99 26.44 -17.36
CA THR A 313 -5.17 25.99 -16.23
C THR A 313 -5.84 24.80 -15.58
N VAL A 314 -5.14 23.68 -15.51
CA VAL A 314 -5.51 22.48 -14.75
C VAL A 314 -4.63 22.44 -13.51
N ARG A 315 -5.26 22.28 -12.34
CA ARG A 315 -4.58 22.25 -11.04
C ARG A 315 -4.89 20.92 -10.36
N ASN A 316 -3.90 20.28 -9.75
CA ASN A 316 -4.09 19.13 -8.87
C ASN A 316 -3.60 19.47 -7.47
N SER A 317 -4.51 19.54 -6.49
CA SER A 317 -4.19 19.76 -5.08
C SER A 317 -4.16 18.48 -4.25
N GLY A 318 -4.56 17.35 -4.84
CA GLY A 318 -4.52 16.04 -4.18
C GLY A 318 -3.13 15.41 -4.27
N ASN A 319 -2.87 14.41 -3.43
CA ASN A 319 -1.58 13.75 -3.34
C ASN A 319 -1.33 12.69 -4.44
N ALA A 320 -2.36 12.22 -5.13
CA ALA A 320 -2.23 11.27 -6.23
C ALA A 320 -2.11 11.94 -7.61
N ASP A 321 -1.46 11.26 -8.54
CA ASP A 321 -1.37 11.68 -9.94
C ASP A 321 -2.73 11.62 -10.64
N ALA A 322 -3.16 12.74 -11.23
CA ALA A 322 -4.30 12.77 -12.12
C ALA A 322 -3.90 12.25 -13.51
N THR A 323 -4.32 11.04 -13.86
CA THR A 323 -4.01 10.42 -15.16
C THR A 323 -5.21 10.43 -16.10
N GLY A 324 -4.97 10.30 -17.42
CA GLY A 324 -6.06 10.21 -18.40
C GLY A 324 -6.80 11.53 -18.64
N ILE A 325 -6.18 12.67 -18.34
CA ILE A 325 -6.77 14.01 -18.51
C ILE A 325 -7.08 14.25 -19.99
N ASN A 326 -8.36 14.53 -20.26
CA ASN A 326 -8.86 14.86 -21.59
C ASN A 326 -9.46 16.28 -21.57
N LEU A 327 -8.85 17.19 -22.33
CA LEU A 327 -9.34 18.56 -22.51
C LEU A 327 -9.86 18.72 -23.94
N VAL A 328 -11.00 19.37 -24.08
CA VAL A 328 -11.66 19.63 -25.36
C VAL A 328 -12.12 21.08 -25.37
N ASP A 329 -11.60 21.86 -26.33
CA ASP A 329 -11.97 23.25 -26.55
C ASP A 329 -12.45 23.43 -27.98
N ASN A 330 -13.76 23.62 -28.13
CA ASN A 330 -14.39 23.89 -29.42
C ASN A 330 -14.35 25.40 -29.69
N LEU A 331 -13.43 25.83 -30.56
CA LEU A 331 -13.29 27.24 -30.88
C LEU A 331 -14.52 27.75 -31.67
N PRO A 332 -15.09 28.91 -31.28
CA PRO A 332 -16.27 29.46 -31.93
C PRO A 332 -15.98 29.95 -33.36
N GLU A 333 -17.06 30.28 -34.09
CA GLU A 333 -16.94 31.06 -35.32
C GLU A 333 -16.26 32.41 -35.08
N HIS A 334 -15.75 33.02 -36.15
CA HIS A 334 -14.97 34.28 -36.13
C HIS A 334 -13.54 34.19 -35.61
N LEU A 335 -13.02 32.98 -35.44
CA LEU A 335 -11.61 32.74 -35.13
C LEU A 335 -10.90 32.04 -36.29
N ILE A 336 -9.62 32.34 -36.44
CA ILE A 336 -8.69 31.61 -37.30
C ILE A 336 -7.70 30.93 -36.35
N PHE A 337 -7.68 29.59 -36.35
CA PHE A 337 -6.76 28.82 -35.51
C PHE A 337 -5.31 29.03 -35.94
N GLU A 338 -4.42 29.27 -34.98
CA GLU A 338 -2.99 29.49 -35.23
C GLU A 338 -2.15 28.34 -34.68
N SER A 339 -2.26 28.07 -33.38
CA SER A 339 -1.49 27.01 -32.73
C SER A 339 -2.09 26.59 -31.38
N MET A 340 -1.63 25.44 -30.88
CA MET A 340 -1.92 25.00 -29.52
C MET A 340 -0.68 24.31 -28.93
N ALA A 341 -0.55 24.33 -27.61
CA ALA A 341 0.54 23.68 -26.89
C ALA A 341 0.12 23.29 -25.47
N VAL A 342 0.87 22.35 -24.90
CA VAL A 342 0.84 22.03 -23.47
C VAL A 342 2.08 22.64 -22.83
N VAL A 343 1.91 23.31 -21.69
CA VAL A 343 2.99 23.94 -20.90
C VAL A 343 2.77 23.70 -19.41
N GLY A 344 3.78 23.96 -18.59
CA GLY A 344 3.73 23.70 -17.14
C GLY A 344 3.88 22.20 -16.84
N ASP A 345 3.20 21.74 -15.79
CA ASP A 345 3.37 20.39 -15.23
C ASP A 345 2.45 19.34 -15.87
N LEU A 346 1.59 19.73 -16.82
CA LEU A 346 0.85 18.78 -17.64
C LEU A 346 1.83 18.07 -18.57
N THR A 347 1.93 16.75 -18.43
CA THR A 347 2.86 15.93 -19.21
C THR A 347 2.12 14.81 -19.95
N GLY A 348 2.80 14.20 -20.92
CA GLY A 348 2.20 13.16 -21.76
C GLY A 348 1.09 13.69 -22.67
N GLY A 349 0.11 12.83 -22.95
CA GLY A 349 -1.02 13.13 -23.80
C GLY A 349 -0.70 13.32 -25.29
N THR A 350 -1.75 13.45 -26.10
CA THR A 350 -1.67 13.71 -27.54
C THR A 350 -2.57 14.89 -27.90
N LEU A 351 -2.01 15.86 -28.62
CA LEU A 351 -2.75 17.00 -29.17
C LEU A 351 -3.44 16.61 -30.48
N SER A 352 -4.65 17.15 -30.70
CA SER A 352 -5.31 17.11 -32.00
C SER A 352 -4.49 17.83 -33.06
N THR A 353 -4.60 17.38 -34.31
CA THR A 353 -4.00 18.06 -35.45
C THR A 353 -5.00 19.04 -36.07
N ILE A 354 -4.75 20.34 -35.90
CA ILE A 354 -5.44 21.41 -36.62
C ILE A 354 -4.38 22.16 -37.42
N ALA A 355 -4.63 22.41 -38.70
CA ALA A 355 -3.68 23.18 -39.51
C ALA A 355 -3.72 24.66 -39.09
N PRO A 356 -2.58 25.36 -39.00
CA PRO A 356 -2.57 26.81 -38.88
C PRO A 356 -3.39 27.46 -40.01
N ASP A 357 -3.89 28.67 -39.76
CA ASP A 357 -4.76 29.43 -40.66
C ASP A 357 -6.15 28.79 -40.92
N THR A 358 -6.56 27.80 -40.12
CA THR A 358 -7.89 27.17 -40.27
C THR A 358 -8.98 28.11 -39.76
N GLU A 359 -9.92 28.50 -40.63
CA GLU A 359 -11.11 29.25 -40.21
C GLU A 359 -12.05 28.36 -39.39
N CYS A 360 -12.37 28.80 -38.18
CA CYS A 360 -13.29 28.11 -37.29
C CYS A 360 -14.73 28.46 -37.63
N ASP A 361 -15.60 27.44 -37.63
CA ASP A 361 -17.04 27.55 -37.91
C ASP A 361 -17.91 27.26 -36.67
N GLY A 362 -17.28 27.17 -35.49
CA GLY A 362 -17.95 26.83 -34.24
C GLY A 362 -18.34 25.36 -34.09
N THR A 363 -17.95 24.49 -35.03
CA THR A 363 -18.22 23.05 -34.96
C THR A 363 -17.02 22.25 -34.47
N ALA A 364 -17.30 21.17 -33.76
CA ALA A 364 -16.28 20.23 -33.27
C ALA A 364 -15.51 19.49 -34.38
N SER A 365 -15.81 19.76 -35.65
CA SER A 365 -15.20 19.13 -36.83
C SER A 365 -14.06 19.94 -37.44
N THR A 366 -13.97 21.24 -37.18
CA THR A 366 -13.01 22.16 -37.83
C THR A 366 -11.96 22.69 -36.86
N CYS A 367 -12.37 23.18 -35.69
CA CYS A 367 -11.49 23.77 -34.69
C CYS A 367 -11.73 23.20 -33.28
N ASN A 368 -11.72 21.87 -33.16
CA ASN A 368 -11.80 21.20 -31.87
C ASN A 368 -10.40 20.91 -31.33
N ALA A 369 -9.88 21.84 -30.52
CA ALA A 369 -8.56 21.71 -29.93
C ALA A 369 -8.64 20.74 -28.75
N THR A 370 -7.97 19.59 -28.85
CA THR A 370 -8.03 18.56 -27.82
C THR A 370 -6.65 18.15 -27.33
N LEU A 371 -6.56 17.90 -26.03
CA LEU A 371 -5.47 17.16 -25.39
C LEU A 371 -6.07 15.86 -24.84
N THR A 372 -5.55 14.70 -25.23
CA THR A 372 -6.07 13.39 -24.77
C THR A 372 -5.00 12.60 -24.03
N GLY A 373 -5.33 12.08 -22.84
CA GLY A 373 -4.47 11.18 -22.07
C GLY A 373 -3.27 11.86 -21.40
N ALA A 374 -3.40 13.12 -21.01
CA ALA A 374 -2.36 13.80 -20.25
C ALA A 374 -2.36 13.36 -18.78
N THR A 375 -1.25 13.63 -18.09
CA THR A 375 -1.08 13.40 -16.66
C THR A 375 -0.65 14.70 -15.97
N LEU A 376 -1.19 14.94 -14.78
CA LEU A 376 -0.77 16.01 -13.88
C LEU A 376 -0.44 15.39 -12.52
N ALA A 377 0.80 15.57 -12.07
CA ALA A 377 1.29 14.95 -10.85
C ALA A 377 0.51 15.39 -9.61
N GLY A 378 0.44 14.56 -8.58
CA GLY A 378 -0.06 14.95 -7.26
C GLY A 378 0.88 15.93 -6.54
N THR A 379 0.45 16.44 -5.39
CA THR A 379 1.26 17.26 -4.49
C THR A 379 1.14 16.79 -3.04
N ALA A 380 2.25 16.82 -2.30
CA ALA A 380 2.23 16.50 -0.87
C ALA A 380 1.67 17.66 0.00
N ASP A 381 1.61 18.88 -0.55
CA ASP A 381 1.04 20.05 0.14
C ASP A 381 -0.09 20.65 -0.71
N PRO A 382 -1.36 20.52 -0.28
CA PRO A 382 -2.52 21.04 -1.00
C PRO A 382 -2.49 22.56 -1.23
N LEU A 383 -1.70 23.31 -0.45
CA LEU A 383 -1.52 24.75 -0.62
C LEU A 383 -0.57 25.10 -1.77
N THR A 384 0.18 24.11 -2.28
CA THR A 384 1.04 24.22 -3.44
C THR A 384 0.66 23.17 -4.50
N PRO A 385 -0.48 23.35 -5.18
CA PRO A 385 -0.92 22.43 -6.23
C PRO A 385 0.06 22.44 -7.40
N THR A 386 0.16 21.31 -8.08
CA THR A 386 0.80 21.25 -9.39
C THR A 386 -0.11 21.90 -10.42
N GLU A 387 0.47 22.60 -11.39
CA GLU A 387 -0.31 23.32 -12.40
C GLU A 387 0.25 23.04 -13.79
N GLY A 388 -0.63 22.60 -14.69
CA GLY A 388 -0.33 22.48 -16.10
C GLY A 388 -1.36 23.21 -16.92
N HIS A 389 -0.97 23.60 -18.13
CA HIS A 389 -1.79 24.46 -18.96
C HIS A 389 -1.93 23.95 -20.39
N PHE A 390 -3.15 24.05 -20.92
CA PHE A 390 -3.45 23.86 -22.32
C PHE A 390 -3.73 25.22 -22.97
N VAL A 391 -2.86 25.60 -23.90
CA VAL A 391 -2.82 26.93 -24.49
C VAL A 391 -3.23 26.85 -25.95
N ILE A 392 -4.14 27.72 -26.36
CA ILE A 392 -4.63 27.79 -27.74
C ILE A 392 -4.55 29.24 -28.21
N ARG A 393 -4.01 29.48 -29.40
CA ARG A 393 -3.95 30.80 -30.03
C ARG A 393 -4.78 30.83 -31.29
N ALA A 394 -5.45 31.96 -31.48
CA ALA A 394 -6.26 32.23 -32.65
C ALA A 394 -6.25 33.72 -33.00
N THR A 395 -6.50 34.04 -34.26
CA THR A 395 -6.70 35.41 -34.74
C THR A 395 -8.19 35.70 -34.88
N ILE A 396 -8.65 36.87 -34.43
CA ILE A 396 -10.03 37.33 -34.63
C ILE A 396 -10.22 37.69 -36.11
N LYS A 397 -11.26 37.15 -36.75
CA LYS A 397 -11.59 37.39 -38.16
C LYS A 397 -12.11 38.80 -38.45
#